data_AF-A0A3D3FFU2-F1
#
_entry.id   AF-A0A3D3FFU2-F1
#
_cell.length_a   1.000
_cell.length_b   1.000
_cell.length_c   1.000
_cell.angle_alpha   90.00
_cell.angle_beta   90.00
_cell.angle_gamma   90.00
#
_symmetry.space_group_name_H-M   'P 1'
#
loop_
_entity.id
_entity.type
_entity.pdbx_description
1 polymer ?
#
loop_
_entity_poly.entity_id
_entity_poly.type
_entity_poly.pdbx_seq_one_letter_code
_entity_poly.pdbx_strand_id
1 'polypeptide(L)'
;MTESKEELIPKKKGLIVFVEGDTEKEFYKKLMEHLKGKCPGQKYPFDHVKRENAKGICNFKAGIVRKFKNLKNQILKDENNKYESKRQKGIDKFDFYVVLAYDTDVFELDNKPPINWSEVEMALYNAGAKEV
;
A
#
# COMPACT_ATOMS: atom_id res chain seq x y z
N MET A 1 -11.02 -33.64 24.41
CA MET A 1 -11.11 -32.27 23.85
C MET A 1 -9.87 -32.05 23.02
N THR A 2 -9.98 -32.22 21.71
CA THR A 2 -8.89 -31.96 20.77
C THR A 2 -8.89 -30.48 20.48
N GLU A 3 -7.91 -29.75 21.02
CA GLU A 3 -7.60 -28.39 20.58
C GLU A 3 -7.16 -28.47 19.11
N SER A 4 -8.07 -28.05 18.22
CA SER A 4 -7.73 -27.76 16.84
C SER A 4 -6.74 -26.60 16.83
N LYS A 5 -5.47 -26.89 16.55
CA LYS A 5 -4.49 -25.87 16.18
C LYS A 5 -5.03 -25.18 14.92
N GLU A 6 -5.52 -23.95 15.06
CA GLU A 6 -5.73 -23.08 13.90
C GLU A 6 -4.34 -22.86 13.27
N GLU A 7 -4.08 -23.50 12.14
CA GLU A 7 -2.90 -23.21 11.34
C GLU A 7 -2.98 -21.75 10.89
N LEU A 8 -2.07 -20.92 11.39
CA LEU A 8 -1.90 -19.53 10.99
C LEU A 8 -1.52 -19.49 9.51
N ILE A 9 -2.52 -19.29 8.65
CA ILE A 9 -2.31 -19.07 7.22
C ILE A 9 -1.40 -17.83 7.06
N PRO A 10 -0.24 -17.96 6.40
CA PRO A 10 0.67 -16.83 6.22
C PRO A 10 -0.05 -15.70 5.47
N LYS A 11 0.03 -14.49 6.03
CA LYS A 11 -0.57 -13.32 5.41
C LYS A 11 0.13 -12.97 4.11
N LYS A 12 -0.66 -12.66 3.10
CA LYS A 12 -0.20 -12.04 1.86
C LYS A 12 0.25 -10.60 2.12
N LYS A 13 1.15 -10.11 1.29
CA LYS A 13 1.75 -8.78 1.43
C LYS A 13 1.34 -7.89 0.25
N GLY A 14 0.68 -6.78 0.55
CA GLY A 14 0.32 -5.76 -0.44
C GLY A 14 1.16 -4.51 -0.26
N LEU A 15 1.85 -4.06 -1.30
CA LEU A 15 2.60 -2.81 -1.33
C LEU A 15 1.83 -1.74 -2.10
N ILE A 16 1.68 -0.55 -1.51
CA ILE A 16 1.08 0.62 -2.15
C ILE A 16 2.10 1.75 -2.12
N VAL A 17 2.59 2.17 -3.28
CA VAL A 17 3.52 3.29 -3.43
C VAL A 17 2.76 4.51 -3.90
N PHE A 18 2.82 5.58 -3.12
CA PHE A 18 2.34 6.90 -3.52
C PHE A 18 3.52 7.75 -3.98
N VAL A 19 3.35 8.37 -5.14
CA VAL A 19 4.34 9.23 -5.78
C VAL A 19 3.72 10.57 -6.12
N GLU A 20 4.54 11.60 -6.30
CA GLU A 20 4.04 12.94 -6.59
C GLU A 20 3.60 13.14 -8.04
N GLY A 21 4.36 12.59 -9.00
CA GLY A 21 4.13 12.78 -10.42
C GLY A 21 4.05 11.48 -11.22
N ASP A 22 3.65 11.62 -12.49
CA ASP A 22 3.53 10.49 -13.41
C ASP A 22 4.91 9.98 -13.87
N THR A 23 5.93 10.84 -13.86
CA THR A 23 7.33 10.47 -14.14
C THR A 23 7.85 9.51 -13.08
N GLU A 24 7.68 9.84 -11.80
CA GLU A 24 8.12 9.00 -10.68
C GLU A 24 7.36 7.68 -10.71
N LYS A 25 6.06 7.70 -11.06
CA LYS A 25 5.25 6.49 -11.19
C LYS A 25 5.85 5.49 -12.18
N GLU A 26 6.27 5.96 -13.36
CA GLU A 26 6.92 5.13 -14.38
C GLU A 26 8.35 4.73 -13.98
N PHE A 27 9.08 5.59 -13.26
CA PHE A 27 10.37 5.24 -12.68
C PHE A 27 10.25 4.07 -11.70
N TYR A 28 9.38 4.18 -10.69
CA TYR A 28 9.12 3.11 -9.72
C TYR A 28 8.56 1.85 -10.39
N LYS A 29 7.82 1.99 -11.50
CA LYS A 29 7.40 0.83 -12.28
C LYS A 29 8.60 0.04 -12.81
N LYS A 30 9.50 0.70 -13.54
CA LYS A 30 10.69 0.07 -14.11
C LYS A 30 11.64 -0.45 -13.03
N LEU A 31 11.82 0.31 -11.94
CA LEU A 31 12.66 -0.10 -10.82
C LEU A 31 12.16 -1.41 -10.20
N MET A 32 10.86 -1.53 -9.96
CA MET A 32 10.29 -2.72 -9.33
C MET A 32 10.32 -3.93 -10.25
N GLU A 33 10.10 -3.73 -11.56
CA GLU A 33 10.27 -4.78 -12.57
C GLU A 33 11.71 -5.28 -12.62
N HIS A 34 12.69 -4.37 -12.59
CA HIS A 34 14.10 -4.69 -12.54
C HIS A 34 14.49 -5.45 -11.27
N LEU A 35 14.03 -4.98 -10.10
CA LEU A 35 14.28 -5.64 -8.82
C LEU A 35 13.68 -7.05 -8.79
N LYS A 36 12.46 -7.21 -9.32
CA LYS A 36 11.81 -8.53 -9.44
C LYS A 36 12.63 -9.49 -10.31
N GLY A 37 13.21 -9.00 -11.41
CA GLY A 37 14.10 -9.78 -12.28
C GLY A 37 15.42 -10.21 -11.60
N LYS A 38 15.85 -9.47 -10.57
CA LYS A 38 17.06 -9.77 -9.80
C LYS A 38 16.84 -10.66 -8.58
N CYS A 39 15.61 -11.06 -8.26
CA CYS A 39 15.32 -11.96 -7.14
C CYS A 39 15.49 -13.44 -7.56
N PRO A 40 16.58 -14.13 -7.20
CA PRO A 40 16.74 -15.56 -7.49
C PRO A 40 15.67 -16.37 -6.76
N GLY A 41 15.08 -17.36 -7.42
CA GLY A 41 14.02 -18.21 -6.84
C GLY A 41 12.63 -17.54 -6.74
N GLN A 42 12.39 -16.44 -7.46
CA GLN A 42 11.06 -15.85 -7.70
C GLN A 42 10.25 -15.37 -6.48
N LYS A 43 10.85 -15.14 -5.31
CA LYS A 43 10.11 -14.59 -4.17
C LYS A 43 10.34 -13.10 -4.04
N TYR A 44 9.78 -12.35 -4.99
CA TYR A 44 9.52 -10.95 -4.73
C TYR A 44 8.67 -10.84 -3.45
N PRO A 45 9.04 -10.03 -2.46
CA PRO A 45 8.48 -10.14 -1.11
C PRO A 45 7.03 -9.67 -0.98
N PHE A 46 6.43 -9.16 -2.07
CA PHE A 46 5.05 -8.69 -2.11
C PHE A 46 4.24 -9.45 -3.14
N ASP A 47 3.04 -9.88 -2.75
CA ASP A 47 2.07 -10.55 -3.64
C ASP A 47 1.39 -9.56 -4.58
N HIS A 48 1.18 -8.32 -4.11
CA HIS A 48 0.56 -7.25 -4.88
C HIS A 48 1.35 -5.95 -4.74
N VAL A 49 1.48 -5.23 -5.86
CA VAL A 49 2.05 -3.88 -5.88
C VAL A 49 1.10 -2.96 -6.63
N LYS A 50 0.66 -1.87 -6.01
CA LYS A 50 -0.04 -0.77 -6.67
C LYS A 50 0.80 0.51 -6.53
N ARG A 51 0.75 1.35 -7.55
CA ARG A 51 1.43 2.65 -7.61
C ARG A 51 0.42 3.69 -8.02
N GLU A 52 0.33 4.78 -7.27
CA GLU A 52 -0.67 5.81 -7.51
C GLU A 52 -0.07 7.19 -7.31
N ASN A 53 -0.40 8.11 -8.22
CA ASN A 53 -0.01 9.48 -8.10
C ASN A 53 -0.89 10.17 -7.04
N ALA A 54 -0.27 10.86 -6.07
CA ALA A 54 -0.96 11.63 -5.06
C ALA A 54 -1.77 12.78 -5.68
N LYS A 55 -1.22 13.47 -6.69
CA LYS A 55 -1.75 14.63 -7.43
C LYS A 55 -2.08 15.81 -6.54
N GLY A 56 -1.05 16.42 -5.93
CA GLY A 56 -1.17 17.72 -5.24
C GLY A 56 -2.39 17.80 -4.33
N ILE A 57 -2.56 16.81 -3.46
CA ILE A 57 -3.79 16.64 -2.68
C ILE A 57 -3.95 17.85 -1.76
N CYS A 58 -4.81 18.79 -2.14
CA CYS A 58 -5.32 19.79 -1.22
C CYS A 58 -6.03 19.03 -0.07
N ASN A 59 -5.58 19.22 1.17
CA ASN A 59 -5.84 18.32 2.31
C ASN A 59 -5.24 16.91 2.16
N PHE A 60 -3.91 16.88 2.08
CA PHE A 60 -3.08 15.69 1.81
C PHE A 60 -3.47 14.46 2.62
N LYS A 61 -3.61 14.61 3.94
CA LYS A 61 -3.97 13.53 4.86
C LYS A 61 -5.28 12.83 4.48
N ALA A 62 -6.34 13.58 4.19
CA ALA A 62 -7.64 12.99 3.86
C ALA A 62 -7.60 12.27 2.51
N GLY A 63 -6.95 12.87 1.51
CA GLY A 63 -6.87 12.30 0.17
C GLY A 63 -6.01 11.04 0.12
N ILE A 64 -4.87 11.01 0.81
CA ILE A 64 -3.98 9.84 0.82
C ILE A 64 -4.64 8.65 1.49
N VAL A 65 -5.32 8.86 2.64
CA VAL A 65 -6.06 7.81 3.34
C VAL A 65 -7.20 7.27 2.49
N ARG A 66 -7.92 8.15 1.76
CA ARG A 66 -8.98 7.73 0.83
C ARG A 66 -8.42 6.88 -0.31
N LYS A 67 -7.34 7.31 -0.96
CA LYS A 67 -6.67 6.56 -2.03
C LYS A 67 -6.17 5.21 -1.52
N PHE A 68 -5.54 5.18 -0.34
CA PHE A 68 -5.09 3.95 0.31
C PHE A 68 -6.25 2.97 0.52
N LYS A 69 -7.36 3.41 1.14
CA LYS A 69 -8.54 2.55 1.34
C LYS A 69 -9.09 1.99 0.03
N ASN A 70 -9.12 2.81 -1.02
CA ASN A 70 -9.60 2.39 -2.34
C ASN A 70 -8.69 1.32 -2.97
N LEU A 71 -7.38 1.54 -2.98
CA LEU A 71 -6.40 0.60 -3.53
C LEU A 71 -6.35 -0.70 -2.72
N LYS A 72 -6.42 -0.60 -1.39
CA LYS A 72 -6.56 -1.74 -0.48
C LYS A 72 -7.77 -2.58 -0.86
N ASN A 73 -8.94 -1.94 -0.99
CA ASN A 73 -10.18 -2.62 -1.36
C ASN A 73 -10.11 -3.24 -2.77
N GLN A 74 -9.40 -2.61 -3.72
CA GLN A 74 -9.17 -3.20 -5.04
C GLN A 74 -8.32 -4.47 -4.93
N ILE A 75 -7.19 -4.45 -4.20
CA ILE A 75 -6.34 -5.63 -3.98
C ILE A 75 -7.16 -6.77 -3.34
N LEU A 76 -7.94 -6.45 -2.31
CA LEU A 76 -8.79 -7.45 -1.64
C LEU A 76 -9.86 -8.02 -2.57
N LYS A 77 -10.46 -7.21 -3.45
CA LYS A 77 -11.44 -7.68 -4.45
C LYS A 77 -10.78 -8.56 -5.52
N ASP A 78 -9.64 -8.13 -6.05
CA ASP A 78 -8.86 -8.87 -7.05
C ASP A 78 -8.50 -10.28 -6.53
N GLU A 79 -8.27 -10.40 -5.22
CA GLU A 79 -7.95 -11.66 -4.56
C GLU A 79 -9.18 -12.49 -4.18
N ASN A 80 -10.23 -11.87 -3.65
CA ASN A 80 -11.47 -12.58 -3.33
C ASN A 80 -12.15 -13.13 -4.59
N ASN A 81 -12.07 -12.43 -5.73
CA ASN A 81 -12.62 -12.92 -6.99
C ASN A 81 -11.88 -14.16 -7.53
N LYS A 82 -10.68 -14.48 -7.02
CA LYS A 82 -9.98 -15.73 -7.35
C LYS A 82 -10.46 -16.93 -6.52
N TYR A 83 -11.22 -16.70 -5.44
CA TYR A 83 -11.71 -17.75 -4.53
C TYR A 83 -13.25 -17.68 -4.44
N GLU A 84 -13.95 -18.65 -5.01
CA GLU A 84 -15.43 -18.69 -5.04
C GLU A 84 -16.11 -18.73 -3.66
N SER A 85 -15.36 -19.09 -2.60
CA SER A 85 -15.89 -19.21 -1.24
C SER A 85 -15.84 -17.88 -0.48
N LYS A 86 -16.93 -17.11 -0.60
CA LYS A 86 -17.24 -15.83 0.08
C LYS A 86 -17.21 -15.82 1.63
N ARG A 87 -16.64 -16.82 2.31
CA ARG A 87 -16.82 -17.00 3.77
C ARG A 87 -15.78 -16.35 4.68
N GLN A 88 -14.63 -15.89 4.17
CA GLN A 88 -13.67 -15.14 4.96
C GLN A 88 -13.38 -13.79 4.29
N LYS A 89 -13.88 -12.69 4.85
CA LYS A 89 -13.50 -11.33 4.42
C LYS A 89 -11.97 -11.23 4.47
N GLY A 90 -11.31 -11.10 3.31
CA GLY A 90 -9.86 -11.20 3.15
C GLY A 90 -8.98 -10.15 3.87
N ILE A 91 -9.53 -9.33 4.76
CA ILE A 91 -8.77 -8.31 5.51
C ILE A 91 -7.75 -8.99 6.44
N ASP A 92 -8.12 -10.08 7.11
CA ASP A 92 -7.22 -10.77 8.05
C ASP A 92 -6.09 -11.56 7.36
N LYS A 93 -6.13 -11.63 6.02
CA LYS A 93 -5.14 -12.36 5.20
C LYS A 93 -4.07 -11.46 4.59
N PHE A 94 -4.11 -10.15 4.83
CA PHE A 94 -3.18 -9.20 4.22
C PHE A 94 -2.46 -8.33 5.24
N ASP A 95 -1.15 -8.17 5.06
CA ASP A 95 -0.38 -7.06 5.61
C ASP A 95 -0.11 -6.04 4.49
N PHE A 96 -0.54 -4.80 4.70
CA PHE A 96 -0.37 -3.71 3.73
C PHE A 96 0.79 -2.80 4.11
N TYR A 97 1.75 -2.65 3.22
CA TYR A 97 2.90 -1.77 3.34
C TYR A 97 2.65 -0.57 2.44
N VAL A 98 2.82 0.63 2.97
CA VAL A 98 2.65 1.88 2.25
C VAL A 98 4.02 2.51 2.08
N VAL A 99 4.27 3.17 0.95
CA VAL A 99 5.46 3.98 0.73
C VAL A 99 4.99 5.36 0.27
N LEU A 100 5.47 6.40 0.95
CA LEU A 100 5.21 7.80 0.63
C LEU A 100 6.47 8.40 -0.02
N ALA A 101 6.59 8.29 -1.35
CA ALA A 101 7.71 8.82 -2.11
C ALA A 101 7.43 10.26 -2.57
N TYR A 102 7.88 11.21 -1.76
CA TYR A 102 7.69 12.64 -1.95
C TYR A 102 9.00 13.38 -1.77
N ASP A 103 9.21 14.42 -2.57
CA ASP A 103 10.37 15.29 -2.40
C ASP A 103 10.15 16.21 -1.19
N THR A 104 11.17 16.35 -0.34
CA THR A 104 11.05 17.12 0.91
C THR A 104 10.93 18.62 0.66
N ASP A 105 11.44 19.11 -0.46
CA ASP A 105 11.51 20.53 -0.83
C ASP A 105 10.21 21.07 -1.47
N VAL A 106 9.44 20.23 -2.16
CA VAL A 106 8.18 20.63 -2.81
C VAL A 106 7.10 21.05 -1.80
N PHE A 107 7.10 20.45 -0.61
CA PHE A 107 6.12 20.80 0.43
C PHE A 107 6.56 21.97 1.32
N GLU A 108 7.85 22.31 1.34
CA GLU A 108 8.37 23.46 2.09
C GLU A 108 8.04 24.79 1.40
N LEU A 109 7.91 24.79 0.07
CA LEU A 109 7.71 26.01 -0.71
C LEU A 109 6.24 26.37 -0.94
N ASP A 110 5.32 25.41 -1.01
CA ASP A 110 3.95 25.66 -1.49
C ASP A 110 2.79 25.45 -0.49
N ASN A 111 2.97 24.73 0.62
CA ASN A 111 1.86 24.51 1.58
C ASN A 111 2.08 25.24 2.91
N LYS A 112 1.26 26.27 3.15
CA LYS A 112 1.03 26.85 4.47
C LYS A 112 -0.33 26.39 4.99
N PRO A 113 -0.41 25.55 6.03
CA PRO A 113 0.69 24.99 6.83
C PRO A 113 1.39 23.78 6.18
N PRO A 114 2.65 23.50 6.58
CA PRO A 114 3.37 22.31 6.14
C PRO A 114 2.64 21.01 6.55
N ILE A 115 2.87 19.94 5.80
CA ILE A 115 2.25 18.63 6.06
C ILE A 115 2.78 18.06 7.38
N ASN A 116 1.87 17.67 8.26
CA ASN A 116 2.21 16.87 9.44
C ASN A 116 2.29 15.39 9.07
N TRP A 117 3.49 14.89 8.76
CA TRP A 117 3.73 13.51 8.34
C TRP A 117 3.35 12.48 9.41
N SER A 118 3.58 12.77 10.69
CA SER A 118 3.19 11.88 11.79
C SER A 118 1.68 11.67 11.86
N GLU A 119 0.88 12.71 11.59
CA GLU A 119 -0.58 12.57 11.50
C GLU A 119 -1.01 11.76 10.27
N VAL A 120 -0.28 11.88 9.15
CA VAL A 120 -0.56 11.10 7.93
C VAL A 120 -0.28 9.63 8.18
N GLU A 121 0.89 9.29 8.72
CA GLU A 121 1.28 7.93 9.07
C GLU A 121 0.27 7.30 10.04
N MET A 122 -0.06 8.01 11.13
CA MET A 122 -1.05 7.53 12.11
C MET A 122 -2.42 7.29 11.47
N ALA A 123 -2.84 8.16 10.55
CA ALA A 123 -4.11 7.96 9.84
C ALA A 123 -4.08 6.76 8.88
N LEU A 124 -2.93 6.44 8.28
CA LEU A 124 -2.72 5.25 7.46
C LEU A 124 -2.69 3.97 8.30
N TYR A 125 -1.99 3.98 9.44
CA TYR A 125 -2.02 2.88 10.42
C TYR A 125 -3.45 2.60 10.90
N ASN A 126 -4.19 3.64 11.30
CA ASN A 126 -5.59 3.53 11.68
C ASN A 126 -6.50 3.04 10.53
N ALA A 127 -6.09 3.25 9.28
CA ALA A 127 -6.79 2.73 8.11
C ALA A 127 -6.40 1.28 7.76
N GLY A 128 -5.46 0.66 8.48
CA GLY A 128 -5.04 -0.73 8.35
C GLY A 128 -3.74 -0.95 7.57
N ALA A 129 -2.86 0.04 7.50
CA ALA A 129 -1.48 -0.18 7.10
C ALA A 129 -0.72 -0.93 8.21
N LYS A 130 0.17 -1.84 7.83
CA LYS A 130 1.11 -2.54 8.70
C LYS A 130 2.37 -1.71 8.94
N GLU A 131 2.81 -1.02 7.89
CA GLU A 131 4.01 -0.18 7.84
C GLU A 131 3.76 0.93 6.80
N VAL A 132 4.31 2.13 7.04
CA VAL A 132 4.20 3.32 6.19
C VAL A 132 5.59 3.91 6.00
#